data_AF-A0A2D5Y341-F1
#
_entry.id   AF-A0A2D5Y341-F1
#
_cell.length_a   1.000
_cell.length_b   1.000
_cell.length_c   1.000
_cell.angle_alpha   90.00
_cell.angle_beta   90.00
_cell.angle_gamma   90.00
#
_symmetry.space_group_name_H-M   'P 1'
#
loop_
_entity.id
_entity.type
_entity.pdbx_description
1 polymer ?
#
loop_
_entity_poly.entity_id
_entity_poly.type
_entity_poly.pdbx_seq_one_letter_code
_entity_poly.pdbx_strand_id
1 'polypeptide(L)'
;MGLSYEELMDKQQWLADELTKSIKAEFNKQNIVIANGIGRNRDGALDFSLSISDLDNPDQSPDVELIDFAKAKMKELVPDSDANVVGVPTPKQF
;
A
#
# COMPACT_ATOMS: atom_id res chain seq x y z
N MET A 1 5.04 21.82 10.89
CA MET A 1 6.31 21.63 10.15
C MET A 1 6.15 20.34 9.37
N GLY A 2 6.21 20.38 8.04
CA GLY A 2 5.97 19.17 7.20
C GLY A 2 7.27 18.41 6.96
N LEU A 3 7.17 17.10 6.73
CA LEU A 3 8.30 16.27 6.29
C LEU A 3 8.93 16.84 5.00
N SER A 4 10.25 16.79 4.93
CA SER A 4 11.02 17.04 3.71
C SER A 4 10.77 15.95 2.66
N TYR A 5 11.20 16.19 1.43
CA TYR A 5 11.03 15.23 0.34
C TYR A 5 11.75 13.90 0.59
N GLU A 6 12.98 13.95 1.11
CA GLU A 6 13.75 12.75 1.45
C GLU A 6 13.06 11.95 2.56
N GLU A 7 12.59 12.62 3.61
CA GLU A 7 11.83 11.97 4.68
C GLU A 7 10.51 11.36 4.19
N LEU A 8 9.87 11.97 3.18
CA LEU A 8 8.68 11.40 2.55
C LEU A 8 9.01 10.13 1.76
N MET A 9 10.11 10.13 1.00
CA MET A 9 10.55 8.96 0.24
C MET A 9 10.99 7.81 1.15
N ASP A 10 11.72 8.10 2.22
CA ASP A 10 12.10 7.10 3.22
C ASP A 10 10.87 6.51 3.91
N LYS A 11 9.91 7.36 4.28
CA LYS A 11 8.65 6.91 4.88
C LYS A 11 7.81 6.09 3.90
N GLN A 12 7.83 6.44 2.62
CA GLN A 12 7.16 5.68 1.56
C GLN A 12 7.76 4.28 1.42
N GLN A 13 9.09 4.19 1.32
CA GLN A 13 9.76 2.90 1.18
C GLN A 13 9.55 2.03 2.42
N TRP A 14 9.73 2.60 3.61
CA TRP A 14 9.49 1.90 4.87
C TRP A 14 8.06 1.35 4.97
N LEU A 15 7.05 2.15 4.59
CA LEU A 15 5.66 1.73 4.62
C LEU A 15 5.39 0.59 3.63
N ALA A 16 5.95 0.66 2.42
CA ALA A 16 5.82 -0.42 1.44
C ALA A 16 6.42 -1.74 1.96
N ASP A 17 7.58 -1.67 2.62
CA ASP A 17 8.26 -2.83 3.17
C ASP A 17 7.47 -3.47 4.32
N GLU A 18 6.96 -2.66 5.26
CA GLU A 18 6.20 -3.15 6.41
C GLU A 18 4.85 -3.75 6.00
N LEU A 19 4.15 -3.12 5.04
CA LEU A 19 2.92 -3.68 4.48
C LEU A 19 3.20 -4.98 3.73
N THR A 20 4.26 -5.03 2.92
CA THR A 20 4.64 -6.24 2.19
C THR A 20 4.92 -7.38 3.15
N LYS A 21 5.75 -7.17 4.17
CA LYS A 21 6.05 -8.20 5.19
C LYS A 21 4.79 -8.69 5.89
N SER A 22 3.92 -7.76 6.30
CA SER A 22 2.69 -8.09 7.02
C SER A 22 1.73 -8.93 6.16
N ILE A 23 1.54 -8.55 4.90
CA ILE A 23 0.65 -9.27 3.99
C ILE A 23 1.22 -10.66 3.64
N LYS A 24 2.53 -10.75 3.40
CA LYS A 24 3.18 -12.05 3.14
C LYS A 24 3.06 -13.00 4.33
N ALA A 25 3.17 -12.48 5.55
CA ALA A 25 3.04 -13.27 6.78
C ALA A 25 1.60 -13.75 7.02
N GLU A 26 0.61 -12.87 6.82
CA GLU A 26 -0.81 -13.19 7.08
C GLU A 26 -1.40 -14.13 6.03
N PHE A 27 -1.17 -13.84 4.74
CA PHE A 27 -1.84 -14.55 3.64
C PHE A 27 -0.97 -15.66 3.01
N ASN A 28 0.26 -15.86 3.51
CA ASN A 28 1.25 -16.80 2.94
C ASN A 28 1.47 -16.60 1.43
N LYS A 29 1.34 -15.36 0.95
CA LYS A 29 1.53 -14.98 -0.45
C LYS A 29 3.00 -14.64 -0.65
N GLN A 30 3.65 -15.16 -1.69
CA GLN A 30 5.07 -14.87 -1.94
C GLN A 30 5.26 -13.80 -3.01
N ASN A 31 4.37 -13.76 -4.01
CA ASN A 31 4.50 -12.90 -5.18
C ASN A 31 3.45 -11.78 -5.18
N ILE A 32 3.51 -10.89 -4.19
CA ILE A 32 2.69 -9.67 -4.15
C ILE A 32 3.54 -8.47 -4.52
N VAL A 33 2.98 -7.58 -5.33
CA VAL A 33 3.50 -6.26 -5.62
C VAL A 33 2.63 -5.22 -4.93
N ILE A 34 3.29 -4.31 -4.23
CA ILE A 34 2.65 -3.16 -3.60
C ILE A 34 3.23 -1.91 -4.26
N ALA A 35 2.38 -1.17 -4.96
CA ALA A 35 2.69 0.18 -5.40
C ALA A 35 2.05 1.15 -4.40
N ASN A 36 2.85 2.02 -3.78
CA ASN A 36 2.34 3.07 -2.93
C ASN A 36 2.69 4.44 -3.47
N GLY A 37 1.91 5.44 -3.09
CA GLY A 37 2.18 6.85 -3.35
C GLY A 37 1.93 7.66 -2.09
N ILE A 38 2.81 8.61 -1.79
CA ILE A 38 2.57 9.60 -0.74
C ILE A 38 2.36 10.96 -1.42
N GLY A 39 1.25 11.59 -1.11
CA GLY A 39 0.89 12.92 -1.55
C GLY A 39 0.55 13.83 -0.38
N ARG A 40 0.07 15.02 -0.71
CA ARG A 40 -0.64 15.89 0.23
C ARG A 40 -2.06 16.08 -0.29
N ASN A 41 -3.05 15.94 0.58
CA ASN A 41 -4.42 16.27 0.23
C ASN A 41 -4.61 17.80 0.10
N ARG A 42 -5.82 18.22 -0.28
CA ARG A 42 -6.16 19.65 -0.47
C ARG A 42 -5.96 20.50 0.79
N ASP A 43 -6.03 19.88 1.95
CA ASP A 43 -5.85 20.52 3.26
C ASP A 43 -4.38 20.52 3.74
N GLY A 44 -3.48 19.96 2.94
CA GLY A 44 -2.04 19.88 3.23
C GLY A 44 -1.64 18.74 4.16
N ALA A 45 -2.58 17.88 4.57
CA ALA A 45 -2.29 16.66 5.30
C ALA A 45 -1.70 15.59 4.37
N LEU A 46 -0.98 14.62 4.94
CA LEU A 46 -0.40 13.53 4.16
C LEU A 46 -1.51 12.60 3.66
N ASP A 47 -1.50 12.35 2.36
CA ASP A 47 -2.39 11.40 1.71
C ASP A 47 -1.57 10.20 1.23
N PHE A 48 -2.11 8.99 1.38
CA PHE A 48 -1.41 7.78 1.00
C PHE A 48 -2.30 6.96 0.08
N SER A 49 -1.77 6.60 -1.09
CA SER A 49 -2.42 5.67 -2.01
C SER A 49 -1.67 4.35 -1.99
N LEU A 50 -2.41 3.25 -1.98
CA LEU A 50 -1.88 1.90 -2.02
C LEU A 50 -2.60 1.10 -3.09
N SER A 51 -1.83 0.49 -3.99
CA SER A 51 -2.30 -0.46 -5.00
C SER A 51 -1.61 -1.78 -4.78
N ILE A 52 -2.40 -2.83 -4.62
CA ILE A 52 -1.89 -4.18 -4.38
C ILE A 52 -2.23 -5.05 -5.58
N SER A 53 -1.26 -5.85 -6.01
CA SER A 53 -1.43 -6.83 -7.09
C SER A 53 -0.85 -8.17 -6.66
N ASP A 54 -1.63 -9.23 -6.88
CA ASP A 54 -1.19 -10.61 -6.71
C ASP A 54 -0.63 -11.13 -8.05
N LEU A 55 0.66 -11.44 -8.09
CA LEU A 55 1.31 -12.00 -9.27
C LEU A 55 1.11 -13.51 -9.37
N ASP A 56 0.69 -14.18 -8.29
CA ASP A 56 0.30 -15.59 -8.34
C ASP A 56 -1.07 -15.74 -9.06
N ASN A 57 -1.90 -14.68 -9.04
CA ASN A 57 -3.21 -14.62 -9.69
C ASN A 57 -3.39 -13.31 -10.49
N PRO A 58 -2.61 -13.09 -11.56
CA PRO A 58 -2.53 -11.78 -12.22
C PRO A 58 -3.84 -11.35 -12.90
N ASP A 59 -4.68 -12.29 -13.31
CA ASP A 59 -5.98 -12.02 -13.94
C ASP A 59 -7.09 -11.66 -12.92
N GLN A 60 -6.82 -11.78 -11.62
CA GLN A 60 -7.79 -11.48 -10.56
C GLN A 60 -7.34 -10.28 -9.74
N SER A 61 -8.31 -9.48 -9.31
CA SER A 61 -8.02 -8.48 -8.27
C SER A 61 -7.74 -9.21 -6.96
N PRO A 62 -6.85 -8.69 -6.10
CA PRO A 62 -6.63 -9.26 -4.78
C PRO A 62 -7.93 -9.40 -3.99
N ASP A 63 -8.00 -10.42 -3.16
CA ASP A 63 -9.15 -10.69 -2.30
C ASP A 63 -9.50 -9.45 -1.45
N VAL A 64 -10.79 -9.25 -1.22
CA VAL A 64 -11.28 -8.13 -0.39
C VAL A 64 -10.67 -8.18 1.01
N GLU A 65 -10.48 -9.38 1.57
CA GLU A 65 -9.82 -9.58 2.86
C GLU A 65 -8.38 -9.05 2.88
N LEU A 66 -7.64 -9.20 1.79
CA LEU A 66 -6.30 -8.67 1.66
C LEU A 66 -6.31 -7.14 1.63
N ILE A 67 -7.25 -6.56 0.88
CA ILE A 67 -7.43 -5.10 0.80
C ILE A 67 -7.80 -4.54 2.17
N ASP A 68 -8.72 -5.18 2.89
CA ASP A 68 -9.15 -4.74 4.22
C ASP A 68 -8.04 -4.89 5.26
N PHE A 69 -7.27 -5.97 5.21
CA PHE A 69 -6.08 -6.14 6.05
C PHE A 69 -5.05 -5.04 5.79
N ALA A 70 -4.76 -4.74 4.51
CA ALA A 70 -3.81 -3.70 4.15
C ALA A 70 -4.28 -2.31 4.62
N LYS A 71 -5.59 -1.99 4.51
CA LYS A 71 -6.17 -0.76 5.07
C LYS A 71 -5.99 -0.69 6.59
N ALA A 72 -6.30 -1.78 7.30
CA ALA A 72 -6.16 -1.83 8.75
C ALA A 72 -4.70 -1.62 9.17
N LYS A 73 -3.76 -2.35 8.55
CA LYS A 73 -2.32 -2.18 8.81
C LYS A 73 -1.81 -0.78 8.49
N MET A 74 -2.31 -0.18 7.41
CA MET A 74 -1.94 1.18 7.04
C MET A 74 -2.43 2.21 8.07
N LYS A 75 -3.64 2.03 8.60
CA LYS A 75 -4.18 2.86 9.69
C LYS A 75 -3.44 2.64 11.01
N GLU A 76 -2.96 1.43 11.28
CA GLU A 76 -2.09 1.16 12.43
C GLU A 76 -0.73 1.85 12.33
N LEU A 77 -0.08 1.77 11.15
CA LEU A 77 1.25 2.34 10.91
C LEU A 77 1.20 3.88 10.75
N VAL A 78 0.11 4.40 10.19
CA VAL A 78 -0.11 5.83 9.96
C VAL A 78 -1.54 6.22 10.36
N PRO A 79 -1.82 6.45 11.66
CA PRO A 79 -3.16 6.73 12.18
C PRO A 79 -3.83 7.96 11.57
N ASP A 80 -3.04 8.99 11.25
CA ASP A 80 -3.52 10.25 10.68
C ASP A 80 -3.71 10.20 9.16
N SER A 81 -3.53 9.04 8.52
CA SER A 81 -3.71 8.88 7.08
C SER A 81 -5.18 8.63 6.70
N ASP A 82 -5.64 9.31 5.65
CA ASP A 82 -6.85 8.97 4.89
C ASP A 82 -6.50 8.04 3.73
N ALA A 83 -5.81 6.94 4.05
CA ALA A 83 -5.25 6.09 3.01
C ALA A 83 -6.32 5.47 2.11
N ASN A 84 -6.13 5.58 0.80
CA ASN A 84 -6.94 4.89 -0.18
C ASN A 84 -6.22 3.63 -0.67
N VAL A 85 -6.77 2.46 -0.31
CA VAL A 85 -6.24 1.17 -0.73
C VAL A 85 -7.18 0.51 -1.73
N VAL A 86 -6.63 0.14 -2.88
CA VAL A 86 -7.34 -0.55 -3.95
C VAL A 86 -6.57 -1.80 -4.37
N GLY A 87 -7.30 -2.89 -4.63
CA GLY A 87 -6.74 -4.05 -5.32
C GLY A 87 -6.81 -3.81 -6.82
N VAL A 88 -5.70 -3.99 -7.53
CA VAL A 88 -5.66 -3.87 -8.98
C VAL A 88 -5.14 -5.17 -9.60
N PRO A 89 -5.76 -5.67 -10.68
CA PRO A 89 -5.23 -6.79 -11.42
C PRO A 89 -3.84 -6.44 -11.94
N THR A 90 -2.95 -7.44 -11.98
CA THR A 90 -1.61 -7.22 -12.52
C THR A 90 -1.75 -6.94 -14.03
N PRO A 91 -1.26 -5.81 -14.55
CA PRO A 91 -1.36 -5.52 -15.98
C PRO A 91 -0.59 -6.59 -16.76
N LYS A 92 -1.25 -7.21 -17.76
CA LYS A 92 -0.59 -8.12 -18.70
C LYS A 92 0.56 -7.39 -19.36
N GLN A 93 1.78 -7.91 -19.20
CA GLN A 93 2.91 -7.44 -19.98
C GLN A 93 2.62 -7.75 -21.46
N PHE A 94 2.61 -6.71 -22.29
CA PHE A 94 2.35 -6.79 -23.72
C PHE A 94 3.55 -7.34 -24.47
#